data_AF-A0A2K3KMR9-F1
#
_entry.id   AF-A0A2K3KMR9-F1
#
_cell.length_a   1.000
_cell.length_b   1.000
_cell.length_c   1.000
_cell.angle_alpha   90.00
_cell.angle_beta   90.00
_cell.angle_gamma   90.00
#
_symmetry.space_group_name_H-M   'P 1'
#
loop_
_entity.id
_entity.type
_entity.pdbx_description
1 polymer ?
#
loop_
_entity_poly.entity_id
_entity_poly.type
_entity_poly.pdbx_seq_one_letter_code
_entity_poly.pdbx_strand_id
1 'polypeptide(L)' 'VLVVQEKNGRFSGKGIWKLPTGAVDVGEDVCDAAIREVKEETGIDTEFVEVLAF' A
#
# COMPACT_ATOMS: atom_id res chain seq x y z
N VAL A 1 -8.07 -4.09 -9.88
CA VAL A 1 -6.86 -3.89 -9.04
C VAL A 1 -6.90 -2.48 -8.52
N LEU A 2 -6.73 -2.29 -7.21
CA LEU A 2 -6.70 -0.99 -6.55
C LEU A 2 -5.35 -0.30 -6.83
N VAL A 3 -5.39 1.00 -7.11
CA VAL A 3 -4.20 1.83 -7.35
C VAL A 3 -4.36 3.20 -6.73
N VAL A 4 -3.24 3.84 -6.40
CA VAL A 4 -3.17 5.15 -5.75
C VAL A 4 -2.24 6.10 -6.52
N GLN A 5 -2.42 7.40 -6.30
CA GLN A 5 -1.47 8.44 -6.69
C GLN A 5 -0.97 9.18 -5.46
N GLU A 6 0.34 9.47 -5.43
CA GLU A 6 0.93 10.24 -4.34
C GLU A 6 0.37 11.66 -4.31
N LYS A 7 -0.19 12.06 -3.16
CA LYS A 7 -0.63 13.45 -2.95
C LYS A 7 0.56 14.41 -2.82
N ASN A 8 1.64 13.97 -2.16
CA ASN A 8 2.85 14.72 -1.90
C ASN A 8 4.08 13.88 -2.27
N GLY A 9 5.21 14.52 -2.60
CA GLY A 9 6.46 13.83 -2.92
C GLY A 9 6.87 13.91 -4.39
N ARG A 10 7.85 13.09 -4.79
CA ARG A 10 8.49 13.17 -6.12
C ARG A 10 7.53 12.90 -7.27
N PHE A 11 6.45 12.14 -7.05
CA PHE A 11 5.49 11.75 -8.08
C PHE A 11 4.15 12.47 -8.01
N SER A 12 3.98 13.40 -7.07
CA SER A 12 2.78 14.22 -6.96
C SER A 12 2.50 14.99 -8.26
N GLY A 13 1.25 14.94 -8.71
CA GLY A 13 0.78 15.62 -9.92
C GLY A 13 1.30 15.04 -11.25
N LYS A 14 2.07 13.95 -11.24
CA LYS A 14 2.64 13.34 -12.47
C LYS A 14 1.73 12.31 -13.14
N GLY A 15 0.55 12.04 -12.57
CA GLY A 15 -0.38 11.07 -13.13
C GLY A 15 0.06 9.60 -13.01
N ILE A 16 1.07 9.31 -12.17
CA ILE A 16 1.61 7.96 -11.99
C ILE A 16 0.74 7.19 -11.00
N TRP A 17 0.15 6.11 -11.48
CA TRP A 17 -0.61 5.16 -10.67
C TRP A 17 0.28 4.00 -10.23
N LYS A 18 0.29 3.72 -8.94
CA LYS A 18 1.02 2.59 -8.33
C LYS A 18 0.09 1.76 -7.45
N LEU A 19 0.55 0.57 -7.07
CA LEU A 19 -0.10 -0.19 -6.00
C LEU A 19 0.03 0.57 -4.67
N PRO A 20 -0.88 0.35 -3.71
CA PRO A 20 -0.66 0.81 -2.33
C PRO A 20 0.64 0.25 -1.78
N THR A 21 1.43 1.08 -1.09
CA THR A 21 2.76 0.70 -0.59
C THR A 21 3.07 1.42 0.71
N GLY A 22 3.74 0.73 1.64
CA GLY A 22 4.39 1.36 2.78
C GLY A 22 5.47 0.48 3.40
N ALA A 23 6.03 0.95 4.50
CA ALA A 23 7.06 0.22 5.24
C ALA A 23 6.41 -0.74 6.24
N VAL A 24 7.09 -1.85 6.52
CA VAL A 24 6.74 -2.75 7.62
C VAL A 24 7.36 -2.19 8.90
N ASP A 25 6.55 -2.03 9.95
CA ASP A 25 7.04 -1.56 11.24
C ASP A 25 7.82 -2.63 12.00
N VAL A 26 8.65 -2.22 12.95
CA VAL A 26 9.46 -3.16 13.75
C VAL A 26 8.54 -4.06 14.58
N GLY A 27 8.57 -5.36 14.28
CA GLY A 27 7.73 -6.37 14.94
C GLY A 27 6.36 -6.58 14.30
N GLU A 28 6.05 -5.87 13.21
CA GLU A 28 4.85 -6.06 12.41
C GLU A 28 5.05 -7.21 11.40
N ASP A 29 4.00 -8.02 11.19
CA ASP A 29 4.02 -9.01 10.11
C ASP A 29 3.82 -8.32 8.75
N VAL A 30 4.50 -8.79 7.72
CA VAL A 30 4.40 -8.22 6.36
C VAL A 30 2.96 -8.25 5.82
N CYS A 31 2.16 -9.26 6.20
CA CYS A 31 0.77 -9.39 5.82
C CYS A 31 -0.10 -8.31 6.48
N ASP A 32 0.13 -8.06 7.78
CA ASP A 32 -0.58 -7.03 8.54
C ASP A 32 -0.24 -5.63 8.00
N ALA A 33 1.03 -5.38 7.70
CA ALA A 33 1.47 -4.14 7.06
C ALA A 33 0.76 -3.92 5.72
N ALA A 34 0.68 -4.94 4.86
CA ALA A 34 0.00 -4.84 3.57
C ALA A 34 -1.49 -4.48 3.71
N ILE A 35 -2.20 -5.09 4.67
CA ILE A 35 -3.61 -4.78 4.96
C ILE A 35 -3.75 -3.35 5.50
N ARG A 36 -2.89 -2.97 6.46
CA ARG A 36 -2.88 -1.64 7.09
C ARG A 36 -2.67 -0.54 6.07
N GLU A 37 -1.67 -0.66 5.19
CA GLU A 37 -1.34 0.34 4.18
C GLU A 37 -2.48 0.55 3.17
N VAL A 38 -3.15 -0.53 2.74
CA VAL A 38 -4.35 -0.40 1.89
C VAL A 38 -5.43 0.40 2.61
N LYS A 39 -5.66 0.13 3.90
CA LYS A 39 -6.66 0.84 4.70
C LYS A 39 -6.31 2.31 4.89
N GLU A 40 -5.04 2.62 5.17
CA GLU A 40 -4.57 4.00 5.41
C GLU A 40 -4.66 4.86 4.15
N GLU A 41 -4.25 4.35 3.00
CA GLU A 41 -4.24 5.14 1.76
C GLU A 41 -5.62 5.26 1.09
N THR A 42 -6.49 4.25 1.28
CA THR A 42 -7.73 4.14 0.48
C THR A 42 -9.01 4.02 1.30
N GLY A 43 -8.91 3.72 2.60
CA GLY A 43 -10.06 3.48 3.48
C GLY A 43 -10.75 2.12 3.29
N ILE A 44 -10.23 1.25 2.41
CA ILE A 44 -10.82 -0.05 2.09
C ILE A 44 -10.30 -1.13 3.03
N ASP A 45 -11.20 -1.97 3.55
CA ASP A 45 -10.84 -3.18 4.30
C ASP A 45 -10.52 -4.33 3.32
N THR A 46 -9.46 -5.10 3.60
CA THR A 46 -8.99 -6.20 2.76
C THR A 46 -8.46 -7.35 3.60
N GLU A 47 -8.29 -8.52 2.97
CA GLU A 47 -7.67 -9.70 3.56
C GLU A 47 -6.40 -10.06 2.80
N PHE A 48 -5.39 -10.56 3.52
CA PHE A 48 -4.18 -11.10 2.91
C PHE A 48 -4.45 -12.49 2.34
N VAL A 49 -3.86 -12.80 1.19
CA VAL A 49 -3.99 -14.09 0.52
C VAL A 49 -2.66 -14.80 0.43
N GLU A 50 -1.70 -14.22 -0.30
CA GLU A 50 -0.39 -14.83 -0.54
C GLU A 50 0.66 -13.81 -0.97
N VAL A 51 1.94 -14.19 -0.83
CA VAL A 51 3.07 -13.47 -1.42
C VAL A 51 3.35 -14.03 -2.81
N LEU A 52 3.30 -13.18 -3.83
CA LEU A 52 3.59 -13.58 -5.22
C LEU A 52 5.09 -13.50 -5.57
N ALA A 53 5.83 -12.56 -4.98
CA ALA A 53 7.27 -12.33 -5.21
C ALA A 53 7.89 -11.46 -4.08
N PHE A 54 9.22 -11.44 -3.97
CA PHE A 54 10.00 -10.60 -3.04
C PHE A 54 11.29 -10.06 -3.68
#